data_AF-A0A8B5X984-F1
#
_entry.id   AF-A0A8B5X984-F1
#
_cell.length_a   1.000
_cell.length_b   1.000
_cell.length_c   1.000
_cell.angle_alpha   90.00
_cell.angle_beta   90.00
_cell.angle_gamma   90.00
#
_symmetry.space_group_name_H-M   'P 1'
#
loop_
_entity.id
_entity.type
_entity.pdbx_description
1 polymer ?
#
loop_
_entity_poly.entity_id
_entity_poly.type
_entity_poly.pdbx_seq_one_letter_code
_entity_poly.pdbx_strand_id
1 'polypeptide(L)'
;MSRQMRPVRGTIACSRSRAPTIADRLQPVAKSATLKAMHRSIRRFIHRSRRFWVIEALVVLTTLKWAILAVIAGLLAGFPTALFLLVLDNATGIVYAQSWYFFMAPAGLFLSAFIVKKLAPDATGHGTEKVIEAIHNHGGHIAPRVVPVKMIATWITLTLGGSAGKEGPSAQIGAGVASMFSSLVRMNRADRERFVLCGMSAGFSGVFGTPIAGALFAAEVLSIGRFSYNSLLPSLLASYVAFFVTRGLGVMHLTYSVDFIVSSEIAMMGKMVLFGLVIGGLAIIFIGMLHRTERLFAKIPVSTPVKGLIGGVVLIAVVLLTGTTNYVGLGARIVDRALDGETFRGIAPFFKMLTTSVTLSSGGSGGIIMPIFFIGSTAGNYWAQITGGNVGLYSAIGMVAFLAACANTPLAAIMLAMELFGVRTGSYGAIACTVSFLVVGHLSVYPSQVISIKKTWFRDIDTHGVEFSFTRTGIRKMFGSFFRGYRTSDTIEKKASGQTIAEARHGRKRPQKPDNTE
;
A
#
# COMPACT_ATOMS: atom_id res chain seq x y z
N MET A 1 1.20 -62.36 81.79
CA MET A 1 0.31 -63.43 82.27
C MET A 1 -0.37 -64.05 81.06
N SER A 2 0.18 -65.14 80.53
CA SER A 2 -0.28 -66.53 80.78
C SER A 2 -1.70 -66.77 80.23
N ARG A 3 -1.83 -67.32 79.02
CA ARG A 3 -1.92 -68.76 78.70
C ARG A 3 -3.35 -69.30 78.83
N GLN A 4 -3.62 -70.32 78.00
CA GLN A 4 -4.76 -71.25 77.97
C GLN A 4 -5.94 -70.80 77.09
N MET A 5 -6.59 -71.66 76.31
CA MET A 5 -6.52 -73.13 76.18
C MET A 5 -7.08 -73.55 74.80
N ARG A 6 -6.65 -74.74 74.32
CA ARG A 6 -7.13 -75.45 73.11
C ARG A 6 -8.51 -76.15 73.41
N PRO A 7 -9.02 -77.21 72.72
CA PRO A 7 -8.55 -77.96 71.51
C PRO A 7 -9.65 -78.64 70.59
N VAL A 8 -9.18 -79.55 69.70
CA VAL A 8 -9.77 -80.85 69.21
C VAL A 8 -10.87 -80.80 68.12
N ARG A 9 -10.98 -81.67 67.07
CA ARG A 9 -10.22 -82.79 66.44
C ARG A 9 -10.89 -83.18 65.09
N GLY A 10 -10.17 -83.92 64.22
CA GLY A 10 -10.67 -84.88 63.20
C GLY A 10 -10.82 -84.32 61.77
N THR A 11 -10.49 -84.98 60.64
CA THR A 11 -10.13 -86.38 60.32
C THR A 11 -9.46 -86.42 58.92
N ILE A 12 -8.82 -87.54 58.59
CA ILE A 12 -7.84 -87.86 57.52
C ILE A 12 -8.45 -88.02 56.10
N ALA A 13 -7.71 -87.65 55.03
CA ALA A 13 -7.72 -88.35 53.73
C ALA A 13 -6.49 -88.03 52.85
N CYS A 14 -5.99 -89.05 52.14
CA CYS A 14 -4.79 -89.09 51.30
C CYS A 14 -5.11 -88.74 49.82
N SER A 15 -4.24 -88.04 49.07
CA SER A 15 -3.87 -88.43 47.67
C SER A 15 -2.86 -87.49 46.96
N ARG A 16 -1.89 -88.16 46.32
CA ARG A 16 -1.23 -87.94 45.00
C ARG A 16 -0.65 -86.55 44.63
N SER A 17 0.69 -86.55 44.49
CA SER A 17 1.50 -85.52 43.82
C SER A 17 1.40 -85.57 42.29
N ARG A 18 1.20 -84.42 41.64
CA ARG A 18 1.52 -84.17 40.22
C ARG A 18 2.57 -83.06 40.12
N ALA A 19 3.55 -83.24 39.24
CA ALA A 19 4.60 -82.27 38.92
C ALA A 19 4.03 -81.00 38.24
N PRO A 20 4.62 -79.81 38.46
CA PRO A 20 4.20 -78.59 37.79
C PRO A 20 4.73 -78.52 36.34
N THR A 21 3.82 -78.25 35.41
CA THR A 21 4.06 -78.04 33.98
C THR A 21 4.50 -76.60 33.69
N ILE A 22 5.13 -76.43 32.52
CA ILE A 22 5.79 -75.26 31.89
C ILE A 22 4.90 -73.98 31.73
N ALA A 23 3.77 -73.88 32.42
CA ALA A 23 2.79 -72.78 32.26
C ALA A 23 3.09 -71.52 33.08
N ASP A 24 3.99 -71.56 34.08
CA ASP A 24 4.16 -70.46 35.04
C ASP A 24 5.16 -69.35 34.63
N ARG A 25 5.60 -69.29 33.36
CA ARG A 25 6.64 -68.33 32.91
C ARG A 25 6.27 -67.37 31.78
N LEU A 26 4.99 -67.14 31.48
CA LEU A 26 4.57 -66.15 30.47
C LEU A 26 3.60 -65.08 31.01
N GLN A 27 4.21 -64.05 31.62
CA GLN A 27 3.84 -62.61 31.65
C GLN A 27 2.35 -62.18 31.55
N PRO A 28 1.77 -61.64 32.65
CA PRO A 28 0.57 -60.78 32.59
C PRO A 28 0.90 -59.27 32.47
N VAL A 29 2.15 -58.84 32.67
CA VAL A 29 2.48 -57.41 32.84
C VAL A 29 2.54 -56.63 31.50
N ALA A 30 2.94 -57.26 30.40
CA ALA A 30 3.14 -56.59 29.11
C ALA A 30 1.84 -56.16 28.40
N LYS A 31 0.75 -56.94 28.52
CA LYS A 31 -0.55 -56.65 27.85
C LYS A 31 -1.23 -55.38 28.40
N SER A 32 -1.05 -55.06 29.68
CA SER A 32 -1.68 -53.87 30.29
C SER A 32 -1.00 -52.57 29.85
N ALA A 33 0.32 -52.60 29.67
CA ALA A 33 1.11 -51.44 29.25
C ALA A 33 0.89 -51.11 27.76
N THR A 34 0.81 -52.12 26.90
CA THR A 34 0.54 -51.96 25.46
C THR A 34 -0.89 -51.49 25.19
N LEU A 35 -1.90 -52.02 25.90
CA LEU A 35 -3.28 -51.51 25.83
C LEU A 35 -3.39 -50.06 26.32
N LYS A 36 -2.74 -49.70 27.44
CA LYS A 36 -2.71 -48.31 27.93
C LYS A 36 -1.93 -47.38 26.98
N ALA A 37 -0.89 -47.85 26.31
CA ALA A 37 -0.14 -47.09 25.31
C ALA A 37 -0.97 -46.88 24.02
N MET A 38 -1.65 -47.93 23.55
CA MET A 38 -2.57 -47.90 22.41
C MET A 38 -3.75 -46.98 22.68
N HIS A 39 -4.38 -47.06 23.86
CA HIS A 39 -5.48 -46.18 24.26
C HIS A 39 -5.03 -44.72 24.41
N ARG A 40 -3.81 -44.47 24.92
CA ARG A 40 -3.19 -43.13 24.92
C ARG A 40 -2.86 -42.64 23.51
N SER A 41 -2.51 -43.52 22.58
CA SER A 41 -2.26 -43.17 21.17
C SER A 41 -3.56 -42.83 20.45
N ILE A 42 -4.61 -43.63 20.64
CA ILE A 42 -5.95 -43.40 20.08
C ILE A 42 -6.56 -42.11 20.64
N ARG A 43 -6.48 -41.84 21.95
CA ARG A 43 -6.95 -40.56 22.52
C ARG A 43 -6.17 -39.37 21.96
N ARG A 44 -4.84 -39.49 21.79
CA ARG A 44 -4.03 -38.44 21.16
C ARG A 44 -4.41 -38.24 19.69
N PHE A 45 -4.68 -39.31 18.96
CA PHE A 45 -5.14 -39.26 17.57
C PHE A 45 -6.53 -38.62 17.45
N ILE A 46 -7.50 -39.04 18.26
CA ILE A 46 -8.85 -38.45 18.30
C ILE A 46 -8.79 -36.98 18.70
N HIS A 47 -7.99 -36.61 19.70
CA HIS A 47 -7.82 -35.21 20.10
C HIS A 47 -7.13 -34.38 19.02
N ARG A 48 -6.14 -34.94 18.31
CA ARG A 48 -5.49 -34.30 17.17
C ARG A 48 -6.45 -34.11 16.00
N SER A 49 -7.27 -35.12 15.69
CA SER A 49 -8.30 -35.07 14.66
C SER A 49 -9.40 -34.07 15.00
N ARG A 50 -9.91 -34.07 16.24
CA ARG A 50 -10.90 -33.09 16.70
C ARG A 50 -10.36 -31.66 16.69
N ARG A 51 -9.10 -31.45 17.11
CA ARG A 51 -8.42 -30.14 17.01
C ARG A 51 -8.28 -29.68 15.57
N PHE A 52 -7.93 -30.59 14.65
CA PHE A 52 -7.84 -30.29 13.22
C PHE A 52 -9.19 -29.80 12.68
N TRP A 53 -10.28 -30.55 12.89
CA TRP A 53 -11.61 -30.14 12.42
C TRP A 53 -12.12 -28.83 13.05
N VAL A 54 -11.80 -28.56 14.31
CA VAL A 54 -12.16 -27.29 14.96
C VAL A 54 -11.39 -26.12 14.34
N ILE A 55 -10.11 -26.27 14.05
CA ILE A 55 -9.30 -25.22 13.41
C ILE A 55 -9.82 -24.94 12.00
N GLU A 56 -10.06 -25.98 11.19
CA GLU A 56 -10.60 -25.82 9.83
C GLU A 56 -11.98 -25.15 9.84
N ALA A 57 -12.88 -25.56 10.75
CA ALA A 57 -14.18 -24.92 10.89
C ALA A 57 -14.07 -23.43 11.26
N LEU A 58 -13.14 -23.06 12.15
CA LEU A 58 -12.88 -21.66 12.51
C LEU A 58 -12.33 -20.87 11.32
N VAL A 59 -11.44 -21.45 10.52
CA VAL A 59 -10.90 -20.81 9.30
C VAL A 59 -12.01 -20.58 8.28
N VAL A 60 -12.90 -21.55 8.06
CA VAL A 60 -14.05 -21.42 7.15
C VAL A 60 -15.02 -20.33 7.65
N LEU A 61 -15.38 -20.34 8.93
CA LEU A 61 -16.28 -19.34 9.52
C LEU A 61 -15.69 -17.93 9.47
N THR A 62 -14.40 -17.77 9.76
CA THR A 62 -13.72 -16.47 9.66
C THR A 62 -13.63 -15.98 8.23
N THR A 63 -13.37 -16.88 7.28
CA THR A 63 -13.35 -16.57 5.84
C THR A 63 -14.73 -16.13 5.36
N LEU A 64 -15.79 -16.83 5.76
CA LEU A 64 -17.17 -16.49 5.40
C LEU A 64 -17.61 -15.15 6.02
N LYS A 65 -17.25 -14.89 7.29
CA LYS A 65 -17.43 -13.57 7.92
C LYS A 65 -16.77 -12.47 7.08
N TRP A 66 -15.51 -12.66 6.70
CA TRP A 66 -14.76 -11.66 5.94
C TRP A 66 -15.24 -11.51 4.50
N ALA A 67 -15.76 -12.57 3.88
CA ALA A 67 -16.39 -12.47 2.57
C ALA A 67 -17.64 -11.58 2.61
N ILE A 68 -18.51 -11.76 3.61
CA ILE A 68 -19.72 -10.93 3.80
C ILE A 68 -19.32 -9.47 4.08
N LEU A 69 -18.38 -9.24 4.98
CA LEU A 69 -17.89 -7.90 5.30
C LEU A 69 -17.24 -7.23 4.07
N ALA A 70 -16.49 -7.97 3.27
CA ALA A 70 -15.90 -7.45 2.04
C ALA A 70 -16.95 -7.01 1.02
N VAL A 71 -18.02 -7.78 0.85
CA VAL A 71 -19.15 -7.38 -0.01
C VAL A 71 -19.79 -6.09 0.49
N ILE A 72 -20.03 -5.98 1.80
CA ILE A 72 -20.56 -4.77 2.42
C ILE A 72 -19.61 -3.58 2.17
N ALA A 73 -18.31 -3.74 2.41
CA ALA A 73 -17.32 -2.70 2.17
C ALA A 73 -17.30 -2.25 0.70
N GLY A 74 -17.33 -3.21 -0.24
CA GLY A 74 -17.35 -2.94 -1.68
C GLY A 74 -18.60 -2.18 -2.13
N LEU A 75 -19.79 -2.54 -1.61
CA LEU A 75 -21.03 -1.81 -1.88
C LEU A 75 -20.94 -0.39 -1.31
N LEU A 76 -20.62 -0.27 -0.01
CA LEU A 76 -20.57 1.02 0.68
C LEU A 76 -19.55 1.99 0.09
N ALA A 77 -18.39 1.50 -0.36
CA ALA A 77 -17.38 2.34 -1.01
C ALA A 77 -17.67 2.55 -2.50
N GLY A 78 -18.26 1.56 -3.19
CA GLY A 78 -18.52 1.59 -4.63
C GLY A 78 -19.51 2.67 -5.04
N PHE A 79 -20.65 2.80 -4.36
CA PHE A 79 -21.67 3.82 -4.66
C PHE A 79 -21.15 5.27 -4.60
N PRO A 80 -20.53 5.74 -3.49
CA PRO A 80 -20.01 7.10 -3.41
C PRO A 80 -18.83 7.32 -4.35
N THR A 81 -18.02 6.29 -4.62
CA THR A 81 -16.96 6.37 -5.64
C THR A 81 -17.54 6.55 -7.03
N ALA A 82 -18.59 5.81 -7.41
CA ALA A 82 -19.26 5.97 -8.69
C ALA A 82 -19.87 7.37 -8.85
N LEU A 83 -20.57 7.85 -7.81
CA LEU A 83 -21.11 9.21 -7.79
C LEU A 83 -19.99 10.26 -7.95
N PHE A 84 -18.89 10.10 -7.21
CA PHE A 84 -17.72 10.97 -7.30
C PHE A 84 -17.18 11.04 -8.74
N LEU A 85 -17.07 9.90 -9.41
CA LEU A 85 -16.55 9.80 -10.77
C LEU A 85 -17.50 10.37 -11.82
N LEU A 86 -18.79 10.03 -11.77
CA LEU A 86 -19.78 10.49 -12.75
C LEU A 86 -19.97 12.01 -12.71
N VAL A 87 -20.03 12.59 -11.50
CA VAL A 87 -20.12 14.05 -11.35
C VAL A 87 -18.84 14.72 -11.85
N LEU A 88 -17.67 14.17 -11.51
CA LEU A 88 -16.40 14.70 -11.95
C LEU A 88 -16.28 14.69 -13.48
N ASP A 89 -16.60 13.56 -14.11
CA ASP A 89 -16.48 13.36 -15.55
C ASP A 89 -17.38 14.34 -16.31
N ASN A 90 -18.66 14.41 -15.95
CA ASN A 90 -19.61 15.38 -16.52
C ASN A 90 -19.15 16.84 -16.32
N ALA A 91 -18.72 17.20 -15.11
CA ALA A 91 -18.27 18.56 -14.82
C ALA A 91 -17.02 18.92 -15.63
N THR A 92 -16.03 18.01 -15.73
CA THR A 92 -14.84 18.23 -16.56
C THR A 92 -15.17 18.28 -18.05
N GLY A 93 -16.10 17.46 -18.54
CA GLY A 93 -16.54 17.49 -19.94
C GLY A 93 -17.16 18.82 -20.35
N ILE A 94 -17.99 19.41 -19.48
CA ILE A 94 -18.62 20.72 -19.71
C ILE A 94 -17.58 21.85 -19.66
N VAL A 95 -16.73 21.85 -18.63
CA VAL A 95 -15.79 22.96 -18.41
C VAL A 95 -14.62 22.93 -19.39
N TYR A 96 -14.06 21.75 -19.71
CA TYR A 96 -12.93 21.64 -20.63
C TYR A 96 -13.33 21.83 -22.10
N ALA A 97 -14.62 21.86 -22.41
CA ALA A 97 -15.10 22.30 -23.72
C ALA A 97 -14.80 23.79 -23.98
N GLN A 98 -14.60 24.59 -22.93
CA GLN A 98 -14.24 25.99 -23.03
C GLN A 98 -12.71 26.15 -23.08
N SER A 99 -12.17 26.74 -24.14
CA SER A 99 -10.72 26.88 -24.34
C SER A 99 -10.01 27.70 -23.24
N TRP A 100 -10.75 28.57 -22.56
CA TRP A 100 -10.25 29.49 -21.52
C TRP A 100 -10.38 28.95 -20.08
N TYR A 101 -10.82 27.70 -19.88
CA TYR A 101 -11.11 27.15 -18.54
C TYR A 101 -9.94 27.26 -17.55
N PHE A 102 -8.70 27.24 -18.04
CA PHE A 102 -7.49 27.32 -17.21
C PHE A 102 -7.37 28.65 -16.44
N PHE A 103 -8.04 29.73 -16.88
CA PHE A 103 -8.13 30.98 -16.13
C PHE A 103 -8.91 30.84 -14.81
N MET A 104 -9.72 29.78 -14.66
CA MET A 104 -10.47 29.51 -13.44
C MET A 104 -9.62 28.82 -12.36
N ALA A 105 -8.40 28.35 -12.69
CA ALA A 105 -7.55 27.61 -11.77
C ALA A 105 -7.22 28.36 -10.46
N PRO A 106 -6.90 29.67 -10.45
CA PRO A 106 -6.71 30.41 -9.19
C PRO A 106 -7.94 30.37 -8.29
N ALA A 107 -9.13 30.63 -8.84
CA ALA A 107 -10.37 30.63 -8.08
C ALA A 107 -10.70 29.23 -7.55
N GLY A 108 -10.49 28.19 -8.36
CA GLY A 108 -10.72 26.80 -7.96
C GLY A 108 -9.80 26.33 -6.84
N LEU A 109 -8.50 26.64 -6.92
CA LEU A 109 -7.55 26.29 -5.87
C LEU A 109 -7.81 27.07 -4.57
N PHE A 110 -8.16 28.35 -4.67
CA PHE A 110 -8.58 29.13 -3.50
C PHE A 110 -9.80 28.52 -2.82
N LEU A 111 -10.86 28.23 -3.58
CA LEU A 111 -12.12 27.73 -3.03
C LEU A 111 -11.96 26.32 -2.44
N SER A 112 -11.24 25.44 -3.13
CA SER A 112 -10.88 24.11 -2.64
C SER A 112 -10.14 24.17 -1.30
N ALA A 113 -9.07 24.96 -1.23
CA ALA A 113 -8.29 25.15 -0.01
C ALA A 113 -9.12 25.80 1.12
N PHE A 114 -10.04 26.72 0.78
CA PHE A 114 -10.92 27.37 1.75
C PHE A 114 -11.90 26.38 2.40
N ILE A 115 -12.58 25.57 1.59
CA ILE A 115 -13.55 24.57 2.07
C ILE A 115 -12.85 23.54 2.96
N VAL A 116 -11.69 23.01 2.53
CA VAL A 116 -10.91 22.05 3.31
C VAL A 116 -10.48 22.66 4.64
N LYS A 117 -9.88 23.86 4.62
CA LYS A 117 -9.42 24.54 5.83
C LYS A 117 -10.56 24.80 6.83
N LYS A 118 -11.73 25.18 6.34
CA LYS A 118 -12.87 25.57 7.20
C LYS A 118 -13.67 24.38 7.73
N LEU A 119 -13.90 23.35 6.91
CA LEU A 119 -14.84 22.27 7.22
C LEU A 119 -14.16 20.99 7.72
N ALA A 120 -13.06 20.57 7.09
CA ALA A 120 -12.36 19.33 7.45
C ALA A 120 -10.86 19.41 7.14
N PRO A 121 -10.03 19.90 8.08
CA PRO A 121 -8.58 19.95 7.92
C PRO A 121 -7.95 18.58 7.61
N ASP A 122 -8.54 17.48 8.07
CA ASP A 122 -8.07 16.12 7.77
C ASP A 122 -8.28 15.70 6.31
N ALA A 123 -8.99 16.50 5.51
CA ALA A 123 -9.17 16.28 4.07
C ALA A 123 -8.02 16.87 3.22
N THR A 124 -7.02 17.52 3.82
CA THR A 124 -5.87 18.12 3.10
C THR A 124 -5.03 17.10 2.33
N GLY A 125 -4.29 17.59 1.33
CA GLY A 125 -3.32 16.81 0.58
C GLY A 125 -3.95 15.85 -0.42
N HIS A 126 -3.24 14.80 -0.80
CA HIS A 126 -3.65 13.93 -1.90
C HIS A 126 -4.50 12.71 -1.51
N GLY A 127 -4.89 12.59 -0.24
CA GLY A 127 -5.86 11.59 0.24
C GLY A 127 -5.28 10.25 0.65
N THR A 128 -4.54 9.56 -0.22
CA THR A 128 -3.94 8.24 0.08
C THR A 128 -3.10 8.27 1.36
N GLU A 129 -2.29 9.32 1.53
CA GLU A 129 -1.45 9.53 2.72
C GLU A 129 -2.28 9.54 4.00
N LYS A 130 -3.42 10.24 4.00
CA LYS A 130 -4.31 10.35 5.16
C LYS A 130 -4.95 9.01 5.53
N VAL A 131 -5.15 8.12 4.57
CA VAL A 131 -5.62 6.76 4.83
C VAL A 131 -4.51 5.92 5.48
N ILE A 132 -3.28 6.01 4.97
CA ILE A 132 -2.10 5.33 5.54
C ILE A 132 -1.88 5.80 6.98
N GLU A 133 -1.89 7.11 7.20
CA GLU A 133 -1.80 7.75 8.53
C GLU A 133 -2.92 7.27 9.45
N ALA A 134 -4.17 7.23 8.97
CA ALA A 134 -5.31 6.76 9.76
C ALA A 134 -5.12 5.31 10.23
N ILE A 135 -4.66 4.41 9.36
CA ILE A 135 -4.45 3.00 9.70
C ILE A 135 -3.33 2.84 10.73
N HIS A 136 -2.18 3.49 10.56
CA HIS A 136 -1.06 3.36 11.48
C HIS A 136 -1.26 4.09 12.82
N ASN A 137 -1.72 5.34 12.77
CA ASN A 137 -1.68 6.26 13.92
C ASN A 137 -3.04 6.37 14.62
N HIS A 138 -4.14 6.18 13.89
CA HIS A 138 -5.51 6.37 14.42
C HIS A 138 -6.30 5.07 14.46
N GLY A 139 -5.64 3.93 14.23
CA GLY A 139 -6.22 2.60 14.21
C GLY A 139 -7.37 2.46 13.21
N GLY A 140 -7.33 3.16 12.08
CA GLY A 140 -8.35 3.16 11.03
C GLY A 140 -9.50 4.16 11.24
N HIS A 141 -9.45 5.06 12.21
CA HIS A 141 -10.48 6.10 12.35
C HIS A 141 -10.29 7.25 11.35
N ILE A 142 -11.35 7.58 10.62
CA ILE A 142 -11.44 8.73 9.71
C ILE A 142 -12.74 9.48 10.03
N ALA A 143 -12.65 10.80 10.18
CA ALA A 143 -13.82 11.61 10.54
C ALA A 143 -14.87 11.62 9.40
N PRO A 144 -16.18 11.43 9.70
CA PRO A 144 -17.24 11.34 8.68
C PRO A 144 -17.28 12.54 7.71
N ARG A 145 -17.03 13.74 8.24
CA ARG A 145 -16.99 14.99 7.47
C ARG A 145 -15.93 15.03 6.37
N VAL A 146 -14.90 14.19 6.47
CA VAL A 146 -13.81 14.16 5.47
C VAL A 146 -14.35 13.69 4.11
N VAL A 147 -15.26 12.72 4.07
CA VAL A 147 -15.78 12.16 2.82
C VAL A 147 -16.44 13.22 1.93
N PRO A 148 -17.51 13.93 2.35
CA PRO A 148 -18.17 14.93 1.51
C PRO A 148 -17.25 16.13 1.22
N VAL A 149 -16.44 16.57 2.18
CA VAL A 149 -15.50 17.68 1.96
C VAL A 149 -14.44 17.32 0.92
N LYS A 150 -13.91 16.09 0.97
CA LYS A 150 -12.91 15.61 0.01
C LYS A 150 -13.48 15.50 -1.40
N MET A 151 -14.71 15.00 -1.54
CA MET A 151 -15.42 14.94 -2.82
C MET A 151 -15.55 16.34 -3.43
N ILE A 152 -16.14 17.29 -2.69
CA ILE A 152 -16.41 18.64 -3.18
C ILE A 152 -15.11 19.39 -3.51
N ALA A 153 -14.12 19.37 -2.61
CA ALA A 153 -12.85 20.05 -2.83
C ALA A 153 -12.11 19.50 -4.06
N THR A 154 -12.18 18.19 -4.29
CA THR A 154 -11.55 17.55 -5.43
C THR A 154 -12.28 17.86 -6.73
N TRP A 155 -13.62 17.85 -6.76
CA TRP A 155 -14.39 18.31 -7.92
C TRP A 155 -14.00 19.73 -8.32
N ILE A 156 -14.01 20.66 -7.36
CA ILE A 156 -13.63 22.07 -7.60
C ILE A 156 -12.20 22.16 -8.15
N THR A 157 -11.25 21.44 -7.55
CA THR A 157 -9.85 21.47 -7.96
C THR A 157 -9.68 20.98 -9.39
N LEU A 158 -10.24 19.82 -9.74
CA LEU A 158 -10.02 19.17 -11.02
C LEU A 158 -10.82 19.82 -12.15
N THR A 159 -12.09 20.16 -11.91
CA THR A 159 -12.97 20.80 -12.90
C THR A 159 -12.44 22.17 -13.28
N LEU A 160 -11.87 22.94 -12.35
CA LEU A 160 -11.36 24.29 -12.62
C LEU A 160 -9.89 24.31 -13.06
N GLY A 161 -9.32 23.16 -13.43
CA GLY A 161 -8.01 23.07 -14.09
C GLY A 161 -6.81 22.83 -13.18
N GLY A 162 -7.01 22.57 -11.89
CA GLY A 162 -5.94 22.11 -10.99
C GLY A 162 -5.34 20.79 -11.48
N SER A 163 -4.00 20.67 -11.48
CA SER A 163 -3.32 19.45 -11.92
C SER A 163 -3.23 18.44 -10.77
N ALA A 164 -4.14 17.48 -10.74
CA ALA A 164 -4.14 16.38 -9.78
C ALA A 164 -4.93 15.18 -10.33
N GLY A 165 -4.99 14.10 -9.55
CA GLY A 165 -5.72 12.87 -9.86
C GLY A 165 -7.01 12.72 -9.07
N LYS A 166 -7.80 11.71 -9.42
CA LYS A 166 -9.06 11.35 -8.73
C LYS A 166 -8.90 10.17 -7.77
N GLU A 167 -7.80 9.44 -7.88
CA GLU A 167 -7.58 8.12 -7.26
C GLU A 167 -7.39 8.19 -5.74
N GLY A 168 -6.54 9.09 -5.27
CA GLY A 168 -6.28 9.28 -3.84
C GLY A 168 -7.54 9.75 -3.08
N PRO A 169 -8.30 10.73 -3.61
CA PRO A 169 -9.62 11.09 -3.12
C PRO A 169 -10.59 9.89 -3.07
N SER A 170 -10.69 9.09 -4.14
CA SER A 170 -11.55 7.88 -4.14
C SER A 170 -11.13 6.85 -3.10
N ALA A 171 -9.82 6.61 -2.95
CA ALA A 171 -9.28 5.74 -1.90
C ALA A 171 -9.65 6.26 -0.50
N GLN A 172 -9.57 7.58 -0.27
CA GLN A 172 -9.96 8.21 1.00
C GLN A 172 -11.48 8.19 1.24
N ILE A 173 -12.29 8.36 0.19
CA ILE A 173 -13.75 8.25 0.24
C ILE A 173 -14.14 6.82 0.65
N GLY A 174 -13.60 5.82 -0.03
CA GLY A 174 -13.87 4.41 0.28
C GLY A 174 -13.42 4.02 1.69
N ALA A 175 -12.21 4.42 2.08
CA ALA A 175 -11.69 4.23 3.43
C ALA A 175 -12.53 4.96 4.49
N GLY A 176 -12.97 6.19 4.22
CA GLY A 176 -13.77 7.01 5.12
C GLY A 176 -15.14 6.41 5.38
N VAL A 177 -15.85 5.96 4.34
CA VAL A 177 -17.15 5.30 4.48
C VAL A 177 -17.01 3.97 5.22
N ALA A 178 -15.97 3.19 4.92
CA ALA A 178 -15.66 1.96 5.67
C ALA A 178 -15.38 2.26 7.15
N SER A 179 -14.63 3.33 7.45
CA SER A 179 -14.36 3.77 8.82
C SER A 179 -15.64 4.17 9.57
N MET A 180 -16.53 4.91 8.92
CA MET A 180 -17.84 5.29 9.47
C MET A 180 -18.67 4.05 9.83
N PHE A 181 -18.79 3.10 8.89
CA PHE A 181 -19.54 1.87 9.12
C PHE A 181 -18.91 1.02 10.24
N SER A 182 -17.59 0.87 10.24
CA SER A 182 -16.87 0.11 11.28
C SER A 182 -17.10 0.69 12.69
N SER A 183 -17.25 2.02 12.78
CA SER A 183 -17.55 2.72 14.04
C SER A 183 -19.01 2.50 14.46
N LEU A 184 -19.94 2.48 13.50
CA LEU A 184 -21.36 2.20 13.74
C LEU A 184 -21.57 0.79 14.31
N VAL A 185 -20.91 -0.21 13.74
CA VAL A 185 -20.99 -1.61 14.21
C VAL A 185 -19.99 -1.94 15.32
N ARG A 186 -19.25 -0.94 15.83
CA ARG A 186 -18.29 -1.06 16.95
C ARG A 186 -17.24 -2.16 16.74
N MET A 187 -16.67 -2.22 15.54
CA MET A 187 -15.56 -3.14 15.25
C MET A 187 -14.36 -2.87 16.17
N ASN A 188 -13.65 -3.93 16.56
CA ASN A 188 -12.37 -3.80 17.24
C ASN A 188 -11.32 -3.15 16.30
N ARG A 189 -10.20 -2.69 16.86
CA ARG A 189 -9.15 -2.00 16.11
C ARG A 189 -8.64 -2.80 14.91
N ALA A 190 -8.32 -4.08 15.10
CA ALA A 190 -7.74 -4.91 14.03
C ALA A 190 -8.74 -5.17 12.89
N ASP A 191 -10.01 -5.43 13.21
CA ASP A 191 -11.06 -5.62 12.22
C ASP A 191 -11.38 -4.30 11.52
N ARG A 192 -11.36 -3.16 12.23
CA ARG A 192 -11.52 -1.84 11.61
C ARG A 192 -10.41 -1.51 10.64
N GLU A 193 -9.14 -1.68 11.00
CA GLU A 193 -8.00 -1.44 10.11
C GLU A 193 -8.12 -2.27 8.82
N ARG A 194 -8.48 -3.55 8.94
CA ARG A 194 -8.75 -4.45 7.80
C ARG A 194 -9.95 -4.00 6.97
N PHE A 195 -11.04 -3.55 7.60
CA PHE A 195 -12.24 -3.10 6.90
C PHE A 195 -12.02 -1.77 6.16
N VAL A 196 -11.25 -0.87 6.75
CA VAL A 196 -10.81 0.39 6.11
C VAL A 196 -9.90 0.11 4.92
N LEU A 197 -9.01 -0.89 5.01
CA LEU A 197 -8.24 -1.39 3.86
C LEU A 197 -9.13 -1.92 2.74
N CYS A 198 -10.20 -2.65 3.07
CA CYS A 198 -11.18 -3.09 2.07
C CYS A 198 -11.85 -1.90 1.38
N GLY A 199 -12.23 -0.87 2.14
CA GLY A 199 -12.78 0.38 1.60
C GLY A 199 -11.80 1.14 0.71
N MET A 200 -10.53 1.22 1.10
CA MET A 200 -9.46 1.80 0.30
C MET A 200 -9.28 1.05 -1.04
N SER A 201 -9.26 -0.28 -0.98
CA SER A 201 -9.13 -1.16 -2.16
C SER A 201 -10.32 -0.99 -3.11
N ALA A 202 -11.53 -0.97 -2.55
CA ALA A 202 -12.78 -0.73 -3.28
C ALA A 202 -12.78 0.64 -3.97
N GLY A 203 -12.36 1.70 -3.26
CA GLY A 203 -12.25 3.04 -3.82
C GLY A 203 -11.24 3.11 -4.96
N PHE A 204 -10.08 2.45 -4.84
CA PHE A 204 -9.08 2.39 -5.90
C PHE A 204 -9.58 1.61 -7.13
N SER A 205 -10.11 0.40 -6.90
CA SER A 205 -10.68 -0.46 -7.95
C SER A 205 -11.82 0.23 -8.71
N GLY A 206 -12.70 0.93 -7.99
CA GLY A 206 -13.81 1.66 -8.59
C GLY A 206 -13.40 2.80 -9.52
N VAL A 207 -12.16 3.30 -9.43
CA VAL A 207 -11.64 4.34 -10.35
C VAL A 207 -11.04 3.75 -11.62
N PHE A 208 -10.27 2.68 -11.47
CA PHE A 208 -9.47 2.13 -12.56
C PHE A 208 -10.10 0.95 -13.28
N GLY A 209 -11.03 0.27 -12.63
CA GLY A 209 -11.56 -0.99 -13.10
C GLY A 209 -10.57 -2.15 -13.02
N THR A 210 -9.62 -2.08 -12.08
CA THR A 210 -8.54 -3.07 -11.89
C THR A 210 -8.61 -3.67 -10.47
N PRO A 211 -9.50 -4.65 -10.24
CA PRO A 211 -9.75 -5.18 -8.89
C PRO A 211 -8.54 -5.81 -8.22
N ILE A 212 -7.73 -6.55 -8.97
CA ILE A 212 -6.58 -7.26 -8.39
C ILE A 212 -5.50 -6.24 -7.99
N ALA A 213 -5.19 -5.31 -8.89
CA ALA A 213 -4.25 -4.23 -8.64
C ALA A 213 -4.69 -3.35 -7.48
N GLY A 214 -5.98 -3.02 -7.37
CA GLY A 214 -6.52 -2.22 -6.26
C GLY A 214 -6.37 -2.89 -4.90
N ALA A 215 -6.64 -4.19 -4.81
CA ALA A 215 -6.46 -4.96 -3.59
C ALA A 215 -4.99 -5.07 -3.19
N LEU A 216 -4.10 -5.32 -4.15
CA LEU A 216 -2.66 -5.37 -3.89
C LEU A 216 -2.10 -4.00 -3.51
N PHE A 217 -2.55 -2.93 -4.17
CA PHE A 217 -2.12 -1.57 -3.88
C PHE A 217 -2.42 -1.21 -2.42
N ALA A 218 -3.65 -1.42 -1.96
CA ALA A 218 -4.02 -1.13 -0.58
C ALA A 218 -3.20 -1.95 0.43
N ALA A 219 -2.89 -3.22 0.12
CA ALA A 219 -2.11 -4.08 1.00
C ALA A 219 -0.60 -3.75 1.01
N GLU A 220 -0.05 -3.28 -0.12
CA GLU A 220 1.38 -3.01 -0.29
C GLU A 220 1.75 -1.57 0.10
N VAL A 221 0.86 -0.60 -0.14
CA VAL A 221 1.14 0.83 0.08
C VAL A 221 1.26 1.20 1.56
N LEU A 222 0.84 0.36 2.50
CA LEU A 222 1.00 0.65 3.93
C LEU A 222 2.45 0.55 4.40
N SER A 223 3.21 -0.42 3.92
CA SER A 223 4.54 -0.69 4.48
C SER A 223 5.52 -1.14 3.41
N ILE A 224 6.65 -0.47 3.36
CA ILE A 224 7.74 -0.86 2.46
C ILE A 224 8.36 -2.15 2.99
N GLY A 225 8.29 -3.20 2.17
CA GLY A 225 8.92 -4.50 2.44
C GLY A 225 8.10 -5.46 3.30
N ARG A 226 6.84 -5.14 3.67
CA ARG A 226 5.95 -6.09 4.36
C ARG A 226 4.58 -6.11 3.72
N PHE A 227 4.12 -7.31 3.38
CA PHE A 227 2.82 -7.54 2.76
C PHE A 227 1.84 -8.22 3.74
N SER A 228 0.64 -7.67 3.91
CA SER A 228 -0.38 -8.19 4.83
C SER A 228 -1.32 -9.18 4.14
N TYR A 229 -0.93 -10.46 4.11
CA TYR A 229 -1.75 -11.53 3.51
C TYR A 229 -3.14 -11.69 4.16
N ASN A 230 -3.26 -11.36 5.46
CA ASN A 230 -4.51 -11.50 6.21
C ASN A 230 -5.66 -10.62 5.67
N SER A 231 -5.33 -9.54 4.94
CA SER A 231 -6.33 -8.60 4.39
C SER A 231 -6.52 -8.77 2.89
N LEU A 232 -5.77 -9.66 2.24
CA LEU A 232 -5.75 -9.78 0.78
C LEU A 232 -7.09 -10.27 0.23
N LEU A 233 -7.59 -11.41 0.71
CA LEU A 233 -8.86 -11.97 0.27
C LEU A 233 -10.05 -11.00 0.45
N PRO A 234 -10.28 -10.40 1.64
CA PRO A 234 -11.40 -9.47 1.79
C PRO A 234 -11.21 -8.19 0.97
N SER A 235 -9.98 -7.69 0.82
CA SER A 235 -9.71 -6.53 -0.04
C SER A 235 -9.99 -6.82 -1.52
N LEU A 236 -9.65 -8.02 -1.98
CA LEU A 236 -9.92 -8.47 -3.35
C LEU A 236 -11.42 -8.55 -3.63
N LEU A 237 -12.18 -9.20 -2.74
CA LEU A 237 -13.64 -9.29 -2.86
C LEU A 237 -14.31 -7.91 -2.85
N ALA A 238 -13.90 -7.03 -1.93
CA ALA A 238 -14.41 -5.66 -1.88
C ALA A 238 -14.10 -4.88 -3.18
N SER A 239 -12.90 -5.09 -3.73
CA SER A 239 -12.47 -4.47 -4.99
C SER A 239 -13.30 -4.92 -6.19
N TYR A 240 -13.61 -6.22 -6.29
CA TYR A 240 -14.50 -6.74 -7.36
C TYR A 240 -15.92 -6.22 -7.22
N VAL A 241 -16.46 -6.20 -6.00
CA VAL A 241 -17.81 -5.68 -5.77
C VAL A 241 -17.89 -4.20 -6.15
N ALA A 242 -16.91 -3.39 -5.74
CA ALA A 242 -16.87 -1.97 -6.11
C ALA A 242 -16.71 -1.77 -7.63
N PHE A 243 -15.93 -2.61 -8.30
CA PHE A 243 -15.83 -2.63 -9.76
C PHE A 243 -17.19 -2.90 -10.42
N PHE A 244 -17.92 -3.93 -9.97
CA PHE A 244 -19.25 -4.23 -10.51
C PHE A 244 -20.27 -3.12 -10.23
N VAL A 245 -20.23 -2.51 -9.04
CA VAL A 245 -21.10 -1.37 -8.69
C VAL A 245 -20.83 -0.17 -9.58
N THR A 246 -19.56 0.26 -9.68
CA THR A 246 -19.19 1.42 -10.49
C THR A 246 -19.50 1.21 -11.97
N ARG A 247 -19.20 0.02 -12.51
CA ARG A 247 -19.55 -0.35 -13.88
C ARG A 247 -21.07 -0.39 -14.09
N GLY A 248 -21.82 -0.97 -13.16
CA GLY A 248 -23.28 -1.04 -13.22
C GLY A 248 -23.97 0.33 -13.17
N LEU A 249 -23.31 1.33 -12.58
CA LEU A 249 -23.76 2.73 -12.54
C LEU A 249 -23.27 3.56 -13.75
N GLY A 250 -22.62 2.93 -14.73
CA GLY A 250 -22.18 3.60 -15.97
C GLY A 250 -20.80 4.24 -15.92
N VAL A 251 -19.97 3.95 -14.91
CA VAL A 251 -18.56 4.37 -14.93
C VAL A 251 -17.82 3.55 -16.00
N MET A 252 -17.26 4.25 -16.99
CA MET A 252 -16.41 3.66 -18.01
C MET A 252 -15.00 3.45 -17.46
N HIS A 253 -14.50 2.23 -17.59
CA HIS A 253 -13.16 1.85 -17.15
C HIS A 253 -12.21 1.73 -18.34
N LEU A 254 -10.92 1.95 -18.09
CA LEU A 254 -9.90 1.94 -19.13
C LEU A 254 -9.59 0.49 -19.52
N THR A 255 -9.59 0.20 -20.82
CA THR A 255 -9.08 -1.07 -21.36
C THR A 255 -8.23 -0.71 -22.56
N TYR A 256 -6.96 -1.10 -22.54
CA TYR A 256 -6.02 -0.79 -23.60
C TYR A 256 -5.52 -2.09 -24.23
N SER A 257 -5.41 -2.09 -25.55
CA SER A 257 -4.73 -3.15 -26.29
C SER A 257 -3.42 -2.57 -26.84
N VAL A 258 -2.30 -3.07 -26.34
CA VAL A 258 -0.97 -2.67 -26.81
C VAL A 258 -0.38 -3.80 -27.62
N ASP A 259 -0.40 -3.65 -28.94
CA ASP A 259 0.21 -4.62 -29.86
C ASP A 259 1.66 -4.24 -30.15
N PHE A 260 2.55 -5.22 -30.00
CA PHE A 260 3.97 -5.04 -30.29
C PHE A 260 4.63 -6.33 -30.75
N ILE A 261 5.66 -6.18 -31.57
CA ILE A 261 6.49 -7.27 -32.08
C ILE A 261 7.80 -7.28 -31.27
N VAL A 262 8.18 -8.45 -30.78
CA VAL A 262 9.44 -8.66 -30.05
C VAL A 262 10.38 -9.42 -30.97
N SER A 263 11.43 -8.75 -31.44
CA SER A 263 12.45 -9.39 -32.29
C SER A 263 13.39 -10.31 -31.50
N SER A 264 13.67 -9.97 -30.23
CA SER A 264 14.50 -10.78 -29.33
C SER A 264 14.09 -10.54 -27.87
N GLU A 265 13.76 -11.61 -27.15
CA GLU A 265 13.32 -11.53 -25.76
C GLU A 265 14.44 -11.07 -24.82
N ILE A 266 15.67 -11.54 -25.03
CA ILE A 266 16.84 -11.15 -24.23
C ILE A 266 17.14 -9.66 -24.44
N ALA A 267 17.09 -9.18 -25.68
CA ALA A 267 17.29 -7.76 -25.97
C ALA A 267 16.19 -6.90 -25.33
N MET A 268 14.92 -7.36 -25.36
CA MET A 268 13.82 -6.67 -24.70
C MET A 268 14.02 -6.61 -23.19
N MET A 269 14.44 -7.71 -22.56
CA MET A 269 14.78 -7.74 -21.13
C MET A 269 15.85 -6.69 -20.79
N GLY A 270 16.94 -6.64 -21.55
CA GLY A 270 18.00 -5.64 -21.36
C GLY A 270 17.49 -4.20 -21.51
N LYS A 271 16.64 -3.94 -22.50
CA LYS A 271 15.98 -2.62 -22.68
C LYS A 271 15.09 -2.25 -21.50
N MET A 272 14.35 -3.20 -20.93
CA MET A 272 13.49 -2.95 -19.77
C MET A 272 14.27 -2.66 -18.49
N VAL A 273 15.42 -3.29 -18.30
CA VAL A 273 16.34 -2.95 -17.19
C VAL A 273 16.82 -1.51 -17.34
N LEU A 274 17.35 -1.14 -18.51
CA LEU A 274 17.83 0.23 -18.75
C LEU A 274 16.72 1.27 -18.59
N PHE A 275 15.53 0.97 -19.11
CA PHE A 275 14.39 1.86 -18.98
C PHE A 275 13.94 2.01 -17.51
N GLY A 276 13.91 0.91 -16.74
CA GLY A 276 13.63 0.95 -15.30
C GLY A 276 14.62 1.84 -14.52
N LEU A 277 15.91 1.84 -14.90
CA LEU A 277 16.91 2.73 -14.28
C LEU A 277 16.57 4.21 -14.52
N VAL A 278 16.20 4.56 -15.75
CA VAL A 278 15.83 5.94 -16.14
C VAL A 278 14.56 6.38 -15.41
N ILE A 279 13.54 5.52 -15.38
CA ILE A 279 12.26 5.81 -14.70
C ILE A 279 12.45 5.95 -13.19
N GLY A 280 13.30 5.12 -12.57
CA GLY A 280 13.67 5.26 -11.16
C GLY A 280 14.38 6.59 -10.87
N GLY A 281 15.32 7.00 -11.74
CA GLY A 281 15.97 8.32 -11.64
C GLY A 281 14.97 9.47 -11.77
N LEU A 282 14.03 9.37 -12.70
CA LEU A 282 12.97 10.36 -12.89
C LEU A 282 12.03 10.43 -11.66
N ALA A 283 11.75 9.31 -11.01
CA ALA A 283 10.93 9.26 -9.80
C ALA A 283 11.60 10.01 -8.64
N ILE A 284 12.93 9.87 -8.48
CA ILE A 284 13.70 10.63 -7.48
C ILE A 284 13.55 12.14 -7.70
N ILE A 285 13.61 12.60 -8.96
CA ILE A 285 13.41 14.01 -9.32
C ILE A 285 12.01 14.48 -8.93
N PHE A 286 10.98 13.71 -9.28
CA PHE A 286 9.59 14.06 -8.98
C PHE A 286 9.31 14.14 -7.48
N ILE A 287 9.69 13.10 -6.72
CA ILE A 287 9.54 13.07 -5.26
C ILE A 287 10.30 14.23 -4.63
N GLY A 288 11.52 14.51 -5.10
CA GLY A 288 12.32 15.63 -4.63
C GLY A 288 11.65 16.98 -4.90
N MET A 289 11.03 17.17 -6.07
CA MET A 289 10.32 18.40 -6.41
C MET A 289 9.03 18.58 -5.60
N LEU A 290 8.27 17.52 -5.37
CA LEU A 290 7.07 17.55 -4.53
C LEU A 290 7.40 18.07 -3.12
N HIS A 291 8.38 17.47 -2.45
CA HIS A 291 8.81 17.90 -1.11
C HIS A 291 9.46 19.29 -1.08
N ARG A 292 10.14 19.70 -2.17
CA ARG A 292 10.74 21.04 -2.25
C ARG A 292 9.65 22.11 -2.41
N THR A 293 8.71 21.90 -3.31
CA THR A 293 7.59 22.84 -3.53
C THR A 293 6.71 22.95 -2.28
N GLU A 294 6.45 21.84 -1.58
CA GLU A 294 5.73 21.86 -0.30
C GLU A 294 6.43 22.76 0.73
N ARG A 295 7.76 22.60 0.88
CA ARG A 295 8.58 23.46 1.76
C ARG A 295 8.60 24.93 1.32
N LEU A 296 8.63 25.20 0.02
CA LEU A 296 8.60 26.57 -0.51
C LEU A 296 7.26 27.24 -0.21
N PHE A 297 6.14 26.56 -0.50
CA PHE A 297 4.81 27.08 -0.18
C PHE A 297 4.58 27.21 1.32
N ALA A 298 5.14 26.31 2.14
CA ALA A 298 5.08 26.42 3.60
C ALA A 298 5.71 27.71 4.13
N LYS A 299 6.82 28.18 3.53
CA LYS A 299 7.52 29.41 3.92
C LYS A 299 6.78 30.70 3.57
N ILE A 300 5.79 30.67 2.67
CA ILE A 300 5.02 31.86 2.31
C ILE A 300 4.06 32.20 3.49
N PRO A 301 4.18 33.38 4.12
CA PRO A 301 3.44 33.76 5.33
C PRO A 301 2.01 34.23 5.01
N VAL A 302 1.27 33.46 4.23
CA VAL A 302 -0.13 33.74 3.88
C VAL A 302 -1.01 32.52 4.18
N SER A 303 -2.32 32.71 4.24
CA SER A 303 -3.25 31.60 4.48
C SER A 303 -3.28 30.61 3.30
N THR A 304 -3.55 29.33 3.56
CA THR A 304 -3.62 28.28 2.53
C THR A 304 -4.53 28.62 1.33
N PRO A 305 -5.73 29.21 1.51
CA PRO A 305 -6.55 29.64 0.38
C PRO A 305 -5.84 30.65 -0.54
N VAL A 306 -5.13 31.62 0.04
CA VAL A 306 -4.36 32.61 -0.72
C VAL A 306 -3.18 31.96 -1.44
N LYS A 307 -2.55 30.94 -0.85
CA LYS A 307 -1.55 30.11 -1.55
C LYS A 307 -2.14 29.46 -2.81
N GLY A 308 -3.41 29.06 -2.75
CA GLY A 308 -4.16 28.54 -3.90
C GLY A 308 -4.20 29.50 -5.09
N LEU A 309 -4.40 30.81 -4.83
CA LEU A 309 -4.35 31.84 -5.89
C LEU A 309 -2.97 31.88 -6.56
N ILE A 310 -1.90 31.88 -5.76
CA ILE A 310 -0.52 31.89 -6.24
C ILE A 310 -0.26 30.63 -7.10
N GLY A 311 -0.68 29.46 -6.59
CA GLY A 311 -0.60 28.21 -7.33
C GLY A 311 -1.30 28.30 -8.68
N GLY A 312 -2.53 28.79 -8.71
CA GLY A 312 -3.30 28.92 -9.94
C GLY A 312 -2.66 29.86 -10.97
N VAL A 313 -2.07 30.98 -10.53
CA VAL A 313 -1.33 31.88 -11.42
C VAL A 313 -0.12 31.17 -12.04
N VAL A 314 0.58 30.33 -11.27
CA VAL A 314 1.68 29.52 -11.80
C VAL A 314 1.17 28.50 -12.83
N LEU A 315 0.01 27.87 -12.63
CA LEU A 315 -0.59 26.99 -13.64
C LEU A 315 -0.92 27.75 -14.94
N ILE A 316 -1.50 28.96 -14.83
CA ILE A 316 -1.77 29.81 -15.99
C ILE A 316 -0.46 30.15 -16.72
N ALA A 317 0.58 30.53 -15.99
CA ALA A 317 1.88 30.85 -16.57
C ALA A 317 2.46 29.65 -17.36
N VAL A 318 2.34 28.42 -16.84
CA VAL A 318 2.77 27.22 -17.57
C VAL A 318 1.98 27.02 -18.87
N VAL A 319 0.66 27.23 -18.85
CA VAL A 319 -0.18 27.14 -20.06
C VAL A 319 0.25 28.19 -21.09
N LEU A 320 0.46 29.45 -20.68
CA LEU A 320 0.89 30.53 -21.57
C LEU A 320 2.30 30.30 -22.14
N LEU A 321 3.23 29.78 -21.33
CA LEU A 321 4.60 29.49 -21.77
C LEU A 321 4.66 28.31 -22.74
N THR A 322 3.81 27.30 -22.56
CA THR A 322 3.84 26.08 -23.38
C THR A 322 2.88 26.15 -24.58
N GLY A 323 1.93 27.08 -24.58
CA GLY A 323 0.88 27.18 -25.59
C GLY A 323 -0.12 26.02 -25.56
N THR A 324 -0.17 25.23 -24.48
CA THR A 324 -1.03 24.04 -24.39
C THR A 324 -1.57 23.81 -22.98
N THR A 325 -2.76 23.21 -22.89
CA THR A 325 -3.41 22.83 -21.64
C THR A 325 -3.07 21.39 -21.20
N ASN A 326 -2.23 20.68 -21.95
CA ASN A 326 -1.91 19.26 -21.71
C ASN A 326 -1.34 18.97 -20.30
N TYR A 327 -0.75 19.97 -19.64
CA TYR A 327 -0.07 19.81 -18.34
C TYR A 327 -0.94 20.16 -17.14
N VAL A 328 -2.16 20.66 -17.35
CA VAL A 328 -3.12 21.01 -16.29
C VAL A 328 -4.26 19.98 -16.23
N GLY A 329 -5.08 20.03 -15.18
CA GLY A 329 -6.16 19.03 -15.00
C GLY A 329 -5.67 17.61 -14.72
N LEU A 330 -6.54 16.62 -15.00
CA LEU A 330 -6.25 15.20 -14.76
C LEU A 330 -5.06 14.69 -15.58
N GLY A 331 -5.09 14.89 -16.90
CA GLY A 331 -4.09 14.36 -17.83
C GLY A 331 -4.44 12.99 -18.43
N ALA A 332 -5.61 12.41 -18.11
CA ALA A 332 -6.06 11.11 -18.63
C ALA A 332 -6.04 11.04 -20.17
N ARG A 333 -6.57 12.05 -20.85
CA ARG A 333 -6.56 12.12 -22.33
C ARG A 333 -5.16 12.07 -22.94
N ILE A 334 -4.15 12.58 -22.25
CA ILE A 334 -2.77 12.55 -22.73
C ILE A 334 -2.15 11.17 -22.49
N VAL A 335 -2.51 10.51 -21.40
CA VAL A 335 -2.16 9.11 -21.17
C VAL A 335 -2.75 8.24 -22.28
N ASP A 336 -4.04 8.41 -22.60
CA ASP A 336 -4.73 7.67 -23.67
C ASP A 336 -4.00 7.84 -25.02
N ARG A 337 -3.79 9.09 -25.44
CA ARG A 337 -3.10 9.40 -26.71
C ARG A 337 -1.66 8.85 -26.74
N ALA A 338 -0.96 8.86 -25.61
CA ALA A 338 0.40 8.32 -25.53
C ALA A 338 0.42 6.79 -25.68
N LEU A 339 -0.60 6.11 -25.12
CA LEU A 339 -0.79 4.67 -25.26
C LEU A 339 -1.21 4.28 -26.69
N ASP A 340 -2.00 5.14 -27.35
CA ASP A 340 -2.37 5.00 -28.77
C ASP A 340 -1.19 5.26 -29.73
N GLY A 341 -0.03 5.66 -29.21
CA GLY A 341 1.20 5.85 -29.97
C GLY A 341 1.44 7.27 -30.47
N GLU A 342 0.63 8.25 -30.07
CA GLU A 342 0.92 9.65 -30.35
C GLU A 342 2.21 10.08 -29.66
N THR A 343 3.04 10.87 -30.35
CA THR A 343 4.33 11.32 -29.82
C THR A 343 4.21 12.61 -29.03
N PHE A 344 4.85 12.66 -27.85
CA PHE A 344 4.91 13.84 -27.00
C PHE A 344 6.34 14.34 -26.82
N ARG A 345 6.48 15.64 -26.54
CA ARG A 345 7.78 16.28 -26.31
C ARG A 345 8.41 15.75 -25.02
N GLY A 346 9.72 15.49 -25.03
CA GLY A 346 10.45 14.98 -23.86
C GLY A 346 10.43 15.88 -22.61
N ILE A 347 10.01 17.14 -22.74
CA ILE A 347 9.82 18.07 -21.62
C ILE A 347 8.46 17.88 -20.89
N ALA A 348 7.51 17.15 -21.49
CA ALA A 348 6.16 16.95 -20.96
C ALA A 348 6.10 16.40 -19.52
N PRO A 349 6.93 15.39 -19.15
CA PRO A 349 6.95 14.89 -17.77
C PRO A 349 7.25 16.01 -16.76
N PHE A 350 8.22 16.88 -17.06
CA PHE A 350 8.67 17.93 -16.13
C PHE A 350 7.62 19.00 -15.89
N PHE A 351 6.89 19.42 -16.94
CA PHE A 351 5.78 20.35 -16.77
C PHE A 351 4.66 19.74 -15.92
N LYS A 352 4.30 18.47 -16.14
CA LYS A 352 3.28 17.80 -15.32
C LYS A 352 3.72 17.63 -13.87
N MET A 353 4.99 17.30 -13.65
CA MET A 353 5.55 17.24 -12.31
C MET A 353 5.41 18.61 -11.62
N LEU A 354 5.74 19.71 -12.32
CA LEU A 354 5.69 21.07 -11.77
C LEU A 354 4.26 21.48 -11.43
N THR A 355 3.34 21.38 -12.39
CA THR A 355 1.94 21.79 -12.20
C THR A 355 1.27 20.99 -11.09
N THR A 356 1.56 19.69 -10.99
CA THR A 356 1.03 18.84 -9.91
C THR A 356 1.62 19.20 -8.56
N SER A 357 2.94 19.38 -8.48
CA SER A 357 3.61 19.72 -7.22
C SER A 357 3.13 21.08 -6.68
N VAL A 358 2.95 22.06 -7.57
CA VAL A 358 2.38 23.37 -7.23
C VAL A 358 0.91 23.26 -6.82
N THR A 359 0.09 22.50 -7.54
CA THR A 359 -1.34 22.31 -7.23
C THR A 359 -1.52 21.76 -5.82
N LEU A 360 -0.80 20.70 -5.46
CA LEU A 360 -0.92 20.07 -4.15
C LEU A 360 -0.33 20.94 -3.03
N SER A 361 0.84 21.56 -3.27
CA SER A 361 1.52 22.42 -2.27
C SER A 361 0.79 23.73 -1.98
N SER A 362 0.01 24.23 -2.95
CA SER A 362 -0.81 25.44 -2.79
C SER A 362 -2.15 25.20 -2.09
N GLY A 363 -2.48 23.94 -1.75
CA GLY A 363 -3.70 23.58 -1.03
C GLY A 363 -4.81 22.97 -1.89
N GLY A 364 -4.54 22.67 -3.17
CA GLY A 364 -5.46 21.92 -4.01
C GLY A 364 -5.71 20.51 -3.48
N SER A 365 -6.94 20.02 -3.67
CA SER A 365 -7.33 18.66 -3.28
C SER A 365 -7.35 17.76 -4.51
N GLY A 366 -6.56 16.69 -4.49
CA GLY A 366 -6.59 15.67 -5.54
C GLY A 366 -5.46 14.65 -5.38
N GLY A 367 -5.58 13.50 -6.02
CA GLY A 367 -4.62 12.41 -5.97
C GLY A 367 -3.32 12.71 -6.71
N ILE A 368 -2.29 11.88 -6.50
CA ILE A 368 -1.02 11.99 -7.21
C ILE A 368 -0.83 10.88 -8.26
N ILE A 369 -1.69 9.86 -8.26
CA ILE A 369 -1.54 8.66 -9.10
C ILE A 369 -1.77 8.98 -10.59
N MET A 370 -2.82 9.71 -10.97
CA MET A 370 -2.98 10.09 -12.39
C MET A 370 -1.83 10.96 -12.92
N PRO A 371 -1.31 11.97 -12.18
CA PRO A 371 -0.05 12.62 -12.55
C PRO A 371 1.14 11.67 -12.68
N ILE A 372 1.31 10.71 -11.77
CA ILE A 372 2.34 9.66 -11.88
C ILE A 372 2.16 8.89 -13.20
N PHE A 373 0.93 8.53 -13.57
CA PHE A 373 0.66 7.83 -14.82
C PHE A 373 1.04 8.69 -16.03
N PHE A 374 0.65 9.96 -16.05
CA PHE A 374 1.03 10.90 -17.09
C PHE A 374 2.55 11.03 -17.22
N ILE A 375 3.24 11.23 -16.11
CA ILE A 375 4.69 11.46 -16.10
C ILE A 375 5.39 10.21 -16.61
N GLY A 376 5.00 9.03 -16.12
CA GLY A 376 5.53 7.75 -16.57
C GLY A 376 5.25 7.48 -18.04
N SER A 377 4.01 7.69 -18.49
CA SER A 377 3.61 7.44 -19.88
C SER A 377 4.33 8.36 -20.85
N THR A 378 4.38 9.66 -20.58
CA THR A 378 5.07 10.63 -21.44
C THR A 378 6.60 10.47 -21.42
N ALA A 379 7.19 10.01 -20.30
CA ALA A 379 8.60 9.67 -20.24
C ALA A 379 8.93 8.42 -21.07
N GLY A 380 8.10 7.38 -20.97
CA GLY A 380 8.21 6.18 -21.79
C GLY A 380 8.00 6.46 -23.28
N ASN A 381 7.01 7.30 -23.59
CA ASN A 381 6.74 7.79 -24.94
C ASN A 381 7.98 8.41 -25.58
N TYR A 382 8.64 9.33 -24.87
CA TYR A 382 9.86 9.97 -25.36
C TYR A 382 11.05 9.00 -25.42
N TRP A 383 11.16 8.09 -24.45
CA TRP A 383 12.17 7.02 -24.47
C TRP A 383 12.05 6.13 -25.72
N ALA A 384 10.83 5.79 -26.13
CA ALA A 384 10.60 5.06 -27.37
C ALA A 384 11.08 5.83 -28.60
N GLN A 385 10.81 7.13 -28.67
CA GLN A 385 11.25 7.99 -29.79
C GLN A 385 12.78 7.98 -29.94
N ILE A 386 13.53 8.06 -28.85
CA ILE A 386 15.00 8.08 -28.91
C ILE A 386 15.62 6.69 -29.13
N THR A 387 14.93 5.61 -28.74
CA THR A 387 15.43 4.23 -28.89
C THR A 387 14.89 3.49 -30.11
N GLY A 388 14.00 4.12 -30.88
CA GLY A 388 13.27 3.48 -31.98
C GLY A 388 12.34 2.36 -31.51
N GLY A 389 11.80 2.46 -30.29
CA GLY A 389 10.89 1.49 -29.70
C GLY A 389 9.41 1.73 -30.06
N ASN A 390 8.55 0.78 -29.69
CA ASN A 390 7.10 0.97 -29.80
C ASN A 390 6.63 2.00 -28.75
N VAL A 391 6.05 3.11 -29.22
CA VAL A 391 5.65 4.26 -28.39
C VAL A 391 4.58 3.89 -27.38
N GLY A 392 3.53 3.16 -27.78
CA GLY A 392 2.47 2.69 -26.89
C GLY A 392 2.99 1.77 -25.79
N LEU A 393 3.88 0.83 -26.14
CA LEU A 393 4.49 -0.11 -25.20
C LEU A 393 5.30 0.57 -24.10
N TYR A 394 6.22 1.48 -24.47
CA TYR A 394 7.00 2.17 -23.46
C TYR A 394 6.14 3.18 -22.67
N SER A 395 5.11 3.76 -23.26
CA SER A 395 4.14 4.59 -22.53
C SER A 395 3.41 3.75 -21.46
N ALA A 396 2.94 2.55 -21.81
CA ALA A 396 2.30 1.63 -20.88
C ALA A 396 3.23 1.19 -19.75
N ILE A 397 4.44 0.72 -20.10
CA ILE A 397 5.43 0.27 -19.10
C ILE A 397 5.93 1.44 -18.25
N GLY A 398 6.13 2.61 -18.84
CA GLY A 398 6.55 3.81 -18.13
C GLY A 398 5.54 4.25 -17.09
N MET A 399 4.24 4.19 -17.43
CA MET A 399 3.12 4.49 -16.53
C MET A 399 3.19 3.67 -15.23
N VAL A 400 3.32 2.34 -15.36
CA VAL A 400 3.32 1.42 -14.21
C VAL A 400 4.66 1.39 -13.48
N ALA A 401 5.79 1.49 -14.18
CA ALA A 401 7.10 1.53 -13.56
C ALA A 401 7.29 2.80 -12.73
N PHE A 402 6.80 3.95 -13.22
CA PHE A 402 6.85 5.18 -12.45
C PHE A 402 5.96 5.13 -11.20
N LEU A 403 4.81 4.45 -11.26
CA LEU A 403 4.00 4.15 -10.07
C LEU A 403 4.75 3.25 -9.07
N ALA A 404 5.34 2.15 -9.54
CA ALA A 404 6.09 1.21 -8.70
C ALA A 404 7.19 1.93 -7.91
N ALA A 405 7.91 2.84 -8.57
CA ALA A 405 8.93 3.67 -7.95
C ALA A 405 8.32 4.70 -6.97
N CYS A 406 7.38 5.53 -7.42
CA CYS A 406 6.88 6.64 -6.59
C CYS A 406 6.12 6.19 -5.34
N ALA A 407 5.28 5.15 -5.48
CA ALA A 407 4.42 4.65 -4.40
C ALA A 407 5.05 3.49 -3.60
N ASN A 408 6.23 3.00 -4.01
CA ASN A 408 6.87 1.81 -3.44
C ASN A 408 5.98 0.54 -3.48
N THR A 409 5.18 0.39 -4.53
CA THR A 409 4.23 -0.72 -4.70
C THR A 409 4.46 -1.52 -6.00
N PRO A 410 5.56 -2.28 -6.12
CA PRO A 410 5.89 -3.00 -7.34
C PRO A 410 4.89 -4.11 -7.68
N LEU A 411 4.38 -4.88 -6.70
CA LEU A 411 3.43 -5.96 -6.98
C LEU A 411 2.11 -5.43 -7.50
N ALA A 412 1.61 -4.35 -6.89
CA ALA A 412 0.40 -3.68 -7.35
C ALA A 412 0.57 -3.10 -8.76
N ALA A 413 1.71 -2.48 -9.06
CA ALA A 413 1.98 -1.92 -10.39
C ALA A 413 2.10 -2.99 -11.48
N ILE A 414 2.68 -4.16 -11.16
CA ILE A 414 2.76 -5.30 -12.08
C ILE A 414 1.37 -5.82 -12.41
N MET A 415 0.54 -6.05 -11.40
CA MET A 415 -0.82 -6.51 -11.63
C MET A 415 -1.67 -5.48 -12.35
N LEU A 416 -1.46 -4.20 -12.06
CA LEU A 416 -2.08 -3.11 -12.81
C LEU A 416 -1.73 -3.18 -14.29
N ALA A 417 -0.45 -3.43 -14.62
CA ALA A 417 -0.01 -3.59 -16.00
C ALA A 417 -0.69 -4.78 -16.69
N MET A 418 -0.86 -5.90 -15.98
CA MET A 418 -1.53 -7.09 -16.52
C MET A 418 -3.03 -6.87 -16.73
N GLU A 419 -3.72 -6.19 -15.80
CA GLU A 419 -5.15 -5.90 -15.93
C GLU A 419 -5.45 -4.85 -17.00
N LEU A 420 -4.59 -3.84 -17.18
CA LEU A 420 -4.81 -2.76 -18.16
C LEU A 420 -4.30 -3.05 -19.57
N PHE A 421 -3.16 -3.74 -19.69
CA PHE A 421 -2.42 -3.90 -20.97
C PHE A 421 -2.20 -5.36 -21.38
N GLY A 422 -2.67 -6.31 -20.57
CA GLY A 422 -2.50 -7.73 -20.78
C GLY A 422 -1.19 -8.31 -20.21
N VAL A 423 -1.19 -9.63 -20.05
CA VAL A 423 -0.13 -10.40 -19.37
C VAL A 423 1.25 -10.20 -20.03
N ARG A 424 1.30 -10.14 -21.36
CA ARG A 424 2.54 -10.00 -22.13
C ARG A 424 3.20 -8.64 -21.91
N THR A 425 2.43 -7.55 -21.85
CA THR A 425 2.96 -6.22 -21.51
C THR A 425 3.36 -6.17 -20.04
N GLY A 426 2.54 -6.75 -19.16
CA GLY A 426 2.80 -6.80 -17.72
C GLY A 426 4.06 -7.57 -17.34
N SER A 427 4.42 -8.64 -18.05
CA SER A 427 5.65 -9.41 -17.78
C SER A 427 6.92 -8.60 -18.06
N TYR A 428 6.99 -7.87 -19.19
CA TYR A 428 8.09 -6.93 -19.45
C TYR A 428 8.05 -5.73 -18.50
N GLY A 429 6.85 -5.24 -18.21
CA GLY A 429 6.62 -4.18 -17.24
C GLY A 429 7.16 -4.54 -15.85
N ALA A 430 7.07 -5.81 -15.45
CA ALA A 430 7.57 -6.26 -14.14
C ALA A 430 9.06 -6.04 -13.94
N ILE A 431 9.87 -6.17 -15.00
CA ILE A 431 11.29 -5.89 -14.95
C ILE A 431 11.51 -4.40 -14.67
N ALA A 432 10.88 -3.52 -15.46
CA ALA A 432 11.02 -2.08 -15.30
C ALA A 432 10.47 -1.58 -13.95
N CYS A 433 9.31 -2.10 -13.50
CA CYS A 433 8.72 -1.82 -12.18
C CYS A 433 9.67 -2.19 -11.05
N THR A 434 10.26 -3.39 -11.09
CA THR A 434 11.16 -3.86 -10.05
C THR A 434 12.46 -3.05 -10.03
N VAL A 435 13.06 -2.79 -11.19
CA VAL A 435 14.30 -2.01 -11.28
C VAL A 435 14.08 -0.57 -10.80
N SER A 436 13.03 0.10 -11.27
CA SER A 436 12.71 1.48 -10.85
C SER A 436 12.38 1.57 -9.35
N PHE A 437 11.65 0.58 -8.80
CA PHE A 437 11.42 0.43 -7.37
C PHE A 437 12.72 0.25 -6.55
N LEU A 438 13.73 -0.46 -7.07
CA LEU A 438 15.00 -0.59 -6.37
C LEU A 438 15.81 0.71 -6.44
N VAL A 439 15.83 1.38 -7.58
CA VAL A 439 16.59 2.61 -7.82
C VAL A 439 16.12 3.77 -6.95
N VAL A 440 14.81 3.94 -6.77
CA VAL A 440 14.24 5.02 -5.95
C VAL A 440 14.57 4.87 -4.45
N GLY A 441 15.00 3.68 -4.01
CA GLY A 441 15.31 3.41 -2.61
C GLY A 441 14.08 3.55 -1.71
N HIS A 442 14.21 4.24 -0.58
CA HIS A 442 13.09 4.45 0.36
C HIS A 442 12.37 5.79 0.16
N LEU A 443 12.68 6.52 -0.92
CA LEU A 443 11.95 7.73 -1.25
C LEU A 443 10.52 7.35 -1.67
N SER A 444 9.55 8.09 -1.18
CA SER A 444 8.13 7.87 -1.46
C SER A 444 7.41 9.19 -1.65
N VAL A 445 6.32 9.16 -2.42
CA VAL A 445 5.33 10.25 -2.41
C VAL A 445 4.43 10.22 -1.15
N TYR A 446 4.53 9.17 -0.33
CA TYR A 446 3.74 8.95 0.88
C TYR A 446 4.63 8.92 2.13
N PRO A 447 4.83 10.05 2.83
CA PRO A 447 5.72 10.10 4.00
C PRO A 447 5.25 9.26 5.20
N SER A 448 3.97 8.90 5.30
CA SER A 448 3.42 8.03 6.37
C SER A 448 3.62 6.54 6.10
N GLN A 449 4.26 6.16 4.98
CA GLN A 449 4.66 4.77 4.76
C GLN A 449 5.69 4.31 5.78
N VAL A 450 5.41 3.17 6.42
CA VAL A 450 6.35 2.59 7.39
C VAL A 450 7.34 1.70 6.66
N ILE A 451 8.64 1.89 6.92
CA ILE A 451 9.68 0.99 6.42
C ILE A 451 9.74 -0.22 7.33
N SER A 452 9.26 -1.37 6.86
CA SER A 452 9.29 -2.62 7.63
C SER A 452 10.51 -3.47 7.32
N ILE A 453 10.90 -3.56 6.04
CA ILE A 453 12.12 -4.26 5.60
C ILE A 453 12.86 -3.36 4.62
N LYS A 454 14.18 -3.24 4.80
CA LYS A 454 15.04 -2.41 3.94
C LYS A 454 15.21 -3.08 2.57
N LYS A 455 15.18 -2.28 1.50
CA LYS A 455 15.33 -2.79 0.12
C LYS A 455 16.73 -3.30 -0.21
N THR A 456 17.75 -2.81 0.49
CA THR A 456 19.14 -3.21 0.32
C THR A 456 19.73 -3.66 1.65
N TRP A 457 20.49 -4.74 1.58
CA TRP A 457 21.29 -5.28 2.68
C TRP A 457 22.49 -4.38 3.04
N PHE A 458 22.80 -3.39 2.19
CA PHE A 458 23.87 -2.43 2.39
C PHE A 458 23.49 -1.36 3.42
N ARG A 459 23.59 -1.73 4.70
CA ARG A 459 23.80 -0.90 5.90
C ARG A 459 22.71 0.11 6.31
N ASP A 460 22.52 0.22 7.62
CA ASP A 460 21.69 1.21 8.31
C ASP A 460 22.05 2.65 7.91
N ILE A 461 21.30 3.21 6.97
CA ILE A 461 21.09 4.65 6.92
C ILE A 461 19.89 4.88 7.84
N ASP A 462 20.06 5.64 8.91
CA ASP A 462 18.96 6.09 9.77
C ASP A 462 17.96 6.84 8.89
N THR A 463 16.84 6.19 8.56
CA THR A 463 15.73 6.78 7.81
C THR A 463 14.69 7.42 8.75
N HIS A 464 14.98 7.48 10.05
CA HIS A 464 14.14 8.20 11.01
C HIS A 464 14.38 9.71 10.86
N GLY A 465 13.66 10.31 9.91
CA GLY A 465 13.76 11.72 9.59
C GLY A 465 14.28 11.89 8.18
N VAL A 466 13.44 12.48 7.34
CA VAL A 466 13.76 12.91 5.98
C VAL A 466 14.76 14.08 6.06
N GLU A 467 16.02 13.81 6.44
CA GLU A 467 17.11 14.73 6.16
C GLU A 467 17.80 14.30 4.86
N PHE A 468 17.37 14.97 3.80
CA PHE A 468 18.12 15.11 2.56
C PHE A 468 19.60 15.39 2.87
N SER A 469 20.44 14.37 2.80
CA SER A 469 21.80 14.60 2.37
C SER A 469 22.21 13.51 1.38
N PHE A 470 22.12 13.86 0.10
CA PHE A 470 23.06 13.37 -0.90
C PHE A 470 24.45 13.92 -0.55
N THR A 471 24.98 13.58 0.63
CA THR A 471 26.36 13.90 0.96
C THR A 471 27.23 13.06 0.03
N ARG A 472 28.30 13.67 -0.52
CA ARG A 472 29.38 12.94 -1.23
C ARG A 472 29.79 11.67 -0.48
N THR A 473 29.73 11.71 0.86
CA THR A 473 30.00 10.60 1.77
C THR A 473 29.03 9.42 1.63
N GLY A 474 27.73 9.66 1.43
CA GLY A 474 26.72 8.60 1.22
C GLY A 474 26.94 7.87 -0.10
N ILE A 475 27.15 8.62 -1.20
CA ILE A 475 27.48 8.05 -2.52
C ILE A 475 28.81 7.28 -2.44
N ARG A 476 29.85 7.85 -1.83
CA ARG A 476 31.17 7.22 -1.71
C ARG A 476 31.15 5.95 -0.86
N LYS A 477 30.32 5.90 0.20
CA LYS A 477 30.11 4.69 1.01
C LYS A 477 29.35 3.60 0.25
N MET A 478 28.34 3.96 -0.54
CA MET A 478 27.55 3.03 -1.37
C MET A 478 28.43 2.34 -2.42
N PHE A 479 29.23 3.10 -3.17
CA PHE A 479 30.19 2.53 -4.13
C PHE A 479 31.33 1.76 -3.43
N GLY A 480 31.79 2.22 -2.27
CA GLY A 480 32.84 1.54 -1.50
C GLY A 480 32.43 0.19 -0.91
N SER A 481 31.15 -0.02 -0.57
CA SER A 481 30.66 -1.32 -0.09
C SER A 481 30.39 -2.31 -1.22
N PHE A 482 30.15 -1.85 -2.44
CA PHE A 482 29.97 -2.71 -3.61
C PHE A 482 31.22 -3.56 -3.90
N PHE A 483 32.42 -3.04 -3.59
CA PHE A 483 33.71 -3.71 -3.82
C PHE A 483 34.31 -4.39 -2.58
N ARG A 484 33.76 -4.18 -1.37
CA ARG A 484 34.24 -4.82 -0.13
C ARG A 484 33.21 -5.87 0.29
N GLY A 485 33.56 -7.14 0.09
CA GLY A 485 32.75 -8.29 0.49
C GLY A 485 32.17 -8.19 1.91
N TYR A 486 31.00 -8.80 2.08
CA TYR A 486 30.17 -8.73 3.29
C TYR A 486 30.95 -9.10 4.56
N ARG A 487 30.85 -8.26 5.61
CA ARG A 487 30.99 -8.70 7.00
C ARG A 487 29.59 -8.91 7.55
N THR A 488 29.27 -10.16 7.90
CA THR A 488 28.00 -10.58 8.49
C THR A 488 27.75 -9.88 9.83
N SER A 489 26.54 -9.37 9.98
CA SER A 489 26.08 -8.51 11.07
C SER A 489 25.53 -9.31 12.26
N ASP A 490 26.26 -10.29 12.79
CA ASP A 490 25.79 -11.07 13.96
C ASP A 490 25.87 -10.30 15.29
N THR A 491 26.37 -9.05 15.29
CA THR A 491 26.64 -8.30 16.53
C THR A 491 25.58 -7.26 16.90
N ILE A 492 24.59 -7.00 16.04
CA ILE A 492 23.62 -5.89 16.24
C ILE A 492 22.31 -6.37 16.89
N GLU A 493 21.88 -7.62 16.67
CA GLU A 493 20.61 -8.14 17.22
C GLU A 493 20.55 -8.16 18.75
N LYS A 494 21.69 -8.17 19.46
CA LYS A 494 21.71 -8.16 20.92
C LYS A 494 21.47 -6.80 21.57
N LYS A 495 21.44 -5.69 20.82
CA LYS A 495 21.23 -4.34 21.38
C LYS A 495 19.85 -3.74 21.15
N ALA A 496 19.03 -4.31 20.27
CA ALA A 496 17.72 -3.76 19.91
C ALA A 496 16.56 -4.30 20.76
N SER A 497 16.76 -5.38 21.54
CA SER A 497 15.75 -5.89 22.46
C SER A 497 15.83 -5.18 23.81
N GLY A 498 15.18 -4.02 23.94
CA GLY A 498 14.77 -3.57 25.28
C GLY A 498 14.88 -2.10 25.64
N GLN A 499 14.74 -1.14 24.73
CA GLN A 499 14.54 0.26 25.14
C GLN A 499 13.44 0.98 24.35
N THR A 500 12.50 1.55 25.09
CA THR A 500 11.35 2.33 24.59
C THR A 500 11.74 3.81 24.49
N ILE A 501 11.21 4.51 23.48
CA ILE A 501 11.53 5.90 23.07
C ILE A 501 11.34 6.97 24.17
N ALA A 502 10.77 6.63 25.33
CA ALA A 502 10.60 7.55 26.47
C ALA A 502 11.90 7.81 27.28
N GLU A 503 12.90 6.92 27.23
CA GLU A 503 14.14 7.08 28.02
C GLU A 503 15.16 8.06 27.40
N ALA A 504 14.99 8.42 26.12
CA ALA A 504 15.91 9.32 25.41
C ALA A 504 15.66 10.82 25.66
N ARG A 505 14.61 11.20 26.41
CA ARG A 505 14.23 12.60 26.64
C ARG A 505 14.59 13.19 28.01
N HIS A 506 15.08 12.39 28.95
CA HIS A 506 15.55 12.90 30.25
C HIS A 506 17.04 12.67 30.44
N GLY A 507 17.84 13.64 29.97
CA GLY A 507 19.20 13.83 30.45
C GLY A 507 19.19 14.05 31.96
N ARG A 508 19.64 13.05 32.72
CA ARG A 508 19.82 13.12 34.17
C ARG A 508 20.75 14.29 34.51
N LYS A 509 20.23 15.27 35.25
CA LYS A 509 21.04 16.11 36.14
C LYS A 509 21.84 15.19 37.06
N ARG A 510 23.14 15.44 37.17
CA ARG A 510 24.05 14.77 38.12
C ARG A 510 23.54 14.99 39.56
N PRO A 511 23.56 13.97 40.44
CA PRO A 511 23.55 14.22 41.87
C PRO A 511 24.94 14.71 42.31
N GLN A 512 24.99 15.83 43.02
CA GLN A 512 26.15 16.25 43.82
C GLN A 512 26.44 15.17 44.88
N LYS A 513 27.73 14.83 45.03
CA LYS A 513 28.24 14.10 46.21
C LYS A 513 28.03 14.96 47.46
N PRO A 514 27.75 14.37 48.63
CA PRO A 514 27.92 15.04 49.89
C PRO A 514 29.42 15.10 50.23
N ASP A 515 29.95 16.31 50.45
CA ASP A 515 31.19 16.51 51.19
C ASP A 515 30.86 16.45 52.68
N ASN A 516 31.48 15.49 53.37
CA ASN A 516 31.71 15.55 54.80
C ASN A 516 33.17 16.01 54.96
N THR A 517 33.41 17.18 55.54
CA THR A 517 34.28 17.46 56.71
C THR A 517 34.73 18.93 56.74
N GLU A 518 34.63 19.48 57.96
CA GLU A 518 35.03 20.79 58.50
C GLU A 518 34.18 22.03 58.19
#